data_AF-A0A6I3KAE2-F1
#
_entry.id   AF-A0A6I3KAE2-F1
#
_cell.length_a   1.000
_cell.length_b   1.000
_cell.length_c   1.000
_cell.angle_alpha   90.00
_cell.angle_beta   90.00
_cell.angle_gamma   90.00
#
_symmetry.space_group_name_H-M   'P 1'
#
loop_
_entity.id
_entity.type
_entity.pdbx_description
1 polymer ?
#
loop_
_entity_poly.entity_id
_entity_poly.type
_entity_poly.pdbx_seq_one_letter_code
_entity_poly.pdbx_strand_id
1 'polypeptide(L)'
;MALIVVTGPPAAGKTTYVAEHAQPGDIRIDLDHIANTLAGKSVDNHEHAPHIFAVAKAARQAAIDAAIKQDCDVWLIHTKPTPKQLDDYRDLGATIRVVDPGKDVVMKRCKEQRPRGSLFAAAKWYDQHQAPGLTVHSYAIGKTRPSAGLHLDARSLPNPHAEPGLRILNGTNTRVKDWLSSQPEVQAFIADAIHRIDATNPTHVWVGCSAGKHRSVYIAEQIADHYNATVEHHELTAGSGGKPKSTHERGYGARHQRQRAYLMRKHKDGTPCSWCGQPMFKNPKLNFDGAPLEAEHSEPQKYAQDKQANLADRLLHRRCNRSKGARTTKPEPPSEPVDVSGGFEWGNVSVES
;
A
#
# COMPACT_ATOMS: atom_id res chain seq x y z
N MET A 1 -4.64 22.59 16.35
CA MET A 1 -5.96 22.11 15.90
C MET A 1 -6.00 22.06 14.38
N ALA A 2 -5.98 20.86 13.82
CA ALA A 2 -6.19 20.60 12.41
C ALA A 2 -7.38 19.65 12.23
N LEU A 3 -8.24 19.94 11.25
CA LEU A 3 -9.26 18.99 10.77
C LEU A 3 -8.67 18.22 9.59
N ILE A 4 -8.49 16.90 9.74
CA ILE A 4 -7.99 16.02 8.69
C ILE A 4 -9.12 15.12 8.22
N VAL A 5 -9.55 15.31 6.97
CA VAL A 5 -10.62 14.50 6.35
C VAL A 5 -9.99 13.41 5.50
N VAL A 6 -10.11 12.17 5.94
CA VAL A 6 -9.60 10.99 5.26
C VAL A 6 -10.69 10.39 4.36
N THR A 7 -10.46 10.44 3.05
CA THR A 7 -11.38 9.95 1.99
C THR A 7 -10.70 8.89 1.11
N GLY A 8 -11.44 8.29 0.18
CA GLY A 8 -10.96 7.26 -0.73
C GLY A 8 -11.89 6.05 -0.81
N PRO A 9 -11.66 5.10 -1.74
CA PRO A 9 -12.59 4.02 -2.01
C PRO A 9 -12.78 3.10 -0.79
N PRO A 10 -13.88 2.33 -0.74
CA PRO A 10 -14.02 1.24 0.24
C PRO A 10 -12.78 0.34 0.26
N ALA A 11 -12.41 -0.20 1.42
CA ALA A 11 -11.22 -1.06 1.59
C ALA A 11 -9.84 -0.44 1.27
N ALA A 12 -9.75 0.87 1.06
CA ALA A 12 -8.47 1.54 0.84
C ALA A 12 -7.50 1.47 2.04
N GLY A 13 -8.02 1.25 3.25
CA GLY A 13 -7.23 1.24 4.49
C GLY A 13 -7.31 2.55 5.29
N LYS A 14 -8.37 3.33 5.11
CA LYS A 14 -8.58 4.62 5.81
C LYS A 14 -8.50 4.50 7.34
N THR A 15 -9.16 3.51 7.93
CA THR A 15 -9.13 3.27 9.39
C THR A 15 -7.72 2.97 9.88
N THR A 16 -6.96 2.14 9.14
CA THR A 16 -5.54 1.86 9.41
C THR A 16 -4.70 3.12 9.31
N TYR A 17 -4.88 3.90 8.25
CA TYR A 17 -4.17 5.16 8.06
C TYR A 17 -4.40 6.13 9.24
N VAL A 18 -5.65 6.34 9.67
CA VAL A 18 -5.94 7.18 10.84
C VAL A 18 -5.30 6.60 12.11
N ALA A 19 -5.36 5.28 12.32
CA ALA A 19 -4.77 4.66 13.50
C ALA A 19 -3.24 4.83 13.58
N GLU A 20 -2.55 4.84 12.45
CA GLU A 20 -1.09 5.00 12.36
C GLU A 20 -0.63 6.46 12.49
N HIS A 21 -1.49 7.45 12.19
CA HIS A 21 -1.09 8.86 12.13
C HIS A 21 -1.65 9.70 13.29
N ALA A 22 -2.83 9.36 13.81
CA ALA A 22 -3.45 10.10 14.90
C ALA A 22 -2.76 9.82 16.24
N GLN A 23 -2.53 10.86 17.03
CA GLN A 23 -1.86 10.79 18.33
C GLN A 23 -2.85 10.50 19.47
N PRO A 24 -2.37 10.05 20.64
CA PRO A 24 -3.20 10.01 21.85
C PRO A 24 -3.74 11.41 22.18
N GLY A 25 -5.05 11.53 22.34
CA GLY A 25 -5.74 12.81 22.57
C GLY A 25 -6.46 13.36 21.35
N ASP A 26 -6.15 12.87 20.15
CA ASP A 26 -6.87 13.26 18.93
C ASP A 26 -8.28 12.67 18.88
N ILE A 27 -9.22 13.43 18.32
CA ILE A 27 -10.59 12.96 18.09
C ILE A 27 -10.63 12.18 16.79
N ARG A 28 -11.17 10.95 16.81
CA ARG A 28 -11.33 10.09 15.63
C ARG A 28 -12.81 9.83 15.37
N ILE A 29 -13.29 10.21 14.20
CA ILE A 29 -14.70 10.08 13.80
C ILE A 29 -14.80 9.16 12.59
N ASP A 30 -15.28 7.94 12.81
CA ASP A 30 -15.53 6.92 11.77
C ASP A 30 -16.97 6.42 11.88
N LEU A 31 -17.72 6.51 10.77
CA LEU A 31 -19.13 6.09 10.73
C LEU A 31 -19.29 4.59 11.00
N ASP A 32 -18.43 3.76 10.42
CA ASP A 32 -18.51 2.31 10.56
C ASP A 32 -18.20 1.92 12.02
N HIS A 33 -17.22 2.60 12.64
CA HIS A 33 -16.89 2.38 14.05
C HIS A 33 -18.04 2.78 14.98
N ILE A 34 -18.62 3.97 14.80
CA ILE A 34 -19.80 4.42 15.56
C ILE A 34 -20.96 3.42 15.41
N ALA A 35 -21.22 2.97 14.18
CA ALA A 35 -22.27 1.98 13.91
C ALA A 35 -21.99 0.63 14.59
N ASN A 36 -20.75 0.16 14.59
CA ASN A 36 -20.36 -1.07 15.30
C ASN A 36 -20.50 -0.95 16.82
N THR A 37 -20.09 0.20 17.40
CA THR A 37 -20.26 0.47 18.82
C THR A 37 -21.74 0.47 19.23
N LEU A 38 -22.60 1.15 18.45
CA LEU A 38 -24.05 1.17 18.70
C LEU A 38 -24.70 -0.22 18.55
N ALA A 39 -24.14 -1.07 17.68
CA ALA A 39 -24.64 -2.41 17.41
C ALA A 39 -24.12 -3.49 18.38
N GLY A 40 -23.13 -3.17 19.24
CA GLY A 40 -22.39 -4.18 20.00
C GLY A 40 -21.63 -5.17 19.10
N LYS A 41 -21.16 -4.72 17.93
CA LYS A 41 -20.42 -5.54 16.95
C LYS A 41 -18.93 -5.22 16.99
N SER A 42 -18.12 -6.16 16.50
CA SER A 42 -16.68 -5.98 16.37
C SER A 42 -16.34 -4.91 15.32
N VAL A 43 -15.16 -4.29 15.45
CA VAL A 43 -14.73 -3.16 14.60
C VAL A 43 -14.49 -3.54 13.13
N ASP A 44 -14.29 -4.82 12.85
CA ASP A 44 -14.12 -5.38 11.50
C ASP A 44 -15.46 -5.69 10.80
N ASN A 45 -16.59 -5.50 11.49
CA ASN A 45 -17.90 -5.63 10.86
C ASN A 45 -18.16 -4.44 9.91
N HIS A 46 -18.68 -4.76 8.73
CA HIS A 46 -18.97 -3.80 7.65
C HIS A 46 -20.41 -3.91 7.13
N GLU A 47 -21.29 -4.59 7.87
CA GLU A 47 -22.71 -4.69 7.60
C GLU A 47 -23.50 -4.09 8.77
N HIS A 48 -24.37 -3.13 8.47
CA HIS A 48 -25.15 -2.44 9.49
C HIS A 48 -26.63 -2.44 9.12
N ALA A 49 -27.49 -2.74 10.10
CA ALA A 49 -28.92 -2.61 9.91
C ALA A 49 -29.30 -1.14 9.65
N PRO A 50 -30.31 -0.85 8.83
CA PRO A 50 -30.67 0.52 8.47
C PRO A 50 -30.95 1.44 9.67
N HIS A 51 -31.60 0.92 10.73
CA HIS A 51 -31.91 1.69 11.93
C HIS A 51 -30.64 2.06 12.73
N ILE A 52 -29.67 1.15 12.83
CA ILE A 52 -28.36 1.43 13.45
C ILE A 52 -27.64 2.52 12.66
N PHE A 53 -27.63 2.39 11.33
CA PHE A 53 -26.94 3.34 10.47
C PHE A 53 -27.56 4.75 10.51
N ALA A 54 -28.89 4.85 10.70
CA ALA A 54 -29.57 6.13 10.89
C ALA A 54 -29.12 6.83 12.17
N VAL A 55 -29.07 6.10 13.30
CA VAL A 55 -28.57 6.63 14.58
C VAL A 55 -27.08 6.98 14.48
N ALA A 56 -26.27 6.13 13.85
CA ALA A 56 -24.84 6.35 13.65
C ALA A 56 -24.55 7.63 12.85
N LYS A 57 -25.36 7.94 11.82
CA LYS A 57 -25.25 9.19 11.07
C LYS A 57 -25.54 10.42 11.92
N ALA A 58 -26.59 10.38 12.73
CA ALA A 58 -26.93 11.48 13.63
C ALA A 58 -25.83 11.70 14.69
N ALA A 59 -25.36 10.60 15.31
CA ALA A 59 -24.25 10.64 16.26
C ALA A 59 -22.96 11.17 15.61
N ARG A 60 -22.65 10.75 14.37
CA ARG A 60 -21.50 11.25 13.62
C ARG A 60 -21.60 12.75 13.35
N GLN A 61 -22.77 13.26 12.96
CA GLN A 61 -22.94 14.69 12.71
C GLN A 61 -22.71 15.49 13.99
N ALA A 62 -23.34 15.09 15.10
CA ALA A 62 -23.13 15.73 16.40
C ALA A 62 -21.66 15.67 16.86
N ALA A 63 -20.98 14.54 16.61
CA ALA A 63 -19.57 14.39 16.92
C ALA A 63 -18.69 15.37 16.10
N ILE A 64 -18.97 15.55 14.80
CA ILE A 64 -18.26 16.52 13.97
C ILE A 64 -18.48 17.93 14.50
N ASP A 65 -19.73 18.33 14.73
CA ASP A 65 -20.09 19.68 15.16
C ASP A 65 -19.51 20.06 16.53
N ALA A 66 -19.30 19.06 17.40
CA ALA A 66 -18.64 19.22 18.70
C ALA A 66 -17.11 19.22 18.58
N ALA A 67 -16.55 18.30 17.77
CA ALA A 67 -15.11 18.11 17.63
C ALA A 67 -14.40 19.32 17.03
N ILE A 68 -15.00 19.98 16.03
CA ILE A 68 -14.41 21.17 15.38
C ILE A 68 -14.25 22.38 16.32
N LYS A 69 -14.81 22.32 17.53
CA LYS A 69 -14.72 23.38 18.55
C LYS A 69 -13.68 23.06 19.63
N GLN A 70 -13.07 21.88 19.59
CA GLN A 70 -12.10 21.43 20.60
C GLN A 70 -10.68 21.80 20.18
N ASP A 71 -9.81 22.11 21.15
CA ASP A 71 -8.41 22.41 20.89
C ASP A 71 -7.55 21.13 20.75
N CYS A 72 -7.88 20.31 19.76
CA CYS A 72 -7.15 19.08 19.43
C CYS A 72 -7.29 18.75 17.94
N ASP A 73 -6.46 17.84 17.43
CA ASP A 73 -6.60 17.42 16.04
C ASP A 73 -7.78 16.46 15.87
N VAL A 74 -8.50 16.63 14.76
CA VAL A 74 -9.73 15.89 14.45
C VAL A 74 -9.53 15.10 13.16
N TRP A 75 -9.61 13.78 13.26
CA TRP A 75 -9.50 12.85 12.14
C TRP A 75 -10.89 12.34 11.74
N LEU A 76 -11.38 12.80 10.61
CA LEU A 76 -12.69 12.44 10.08
C LEU A 76 -12.56 11.47 8.91
N ILE A 77 -13.07 10.25 9.05
CA ILE A 77 -13.21 9.34 7.91
C ILE A 77 -14.53 9.65 7.18
N HIS A 78 -14.42 9.98 5.90
CA HIS A 78 -15.56 10.13 5.00
C HIS A 78 -15.26 9.49 3.65
N THR A 79 -15.77 8.28 3.39
CA THR A 79 -15.46 7.50 2.18
C THR A 79 -15.92 8.17 0.87
N LYS A 80 -17.07 8.86 0.88
CA LYS A 80 -17.68 9.51 -0.29
C LYS A 80 -18.33 10.84 0.11
N PRO A 81 -17.55 11.88 0.42
CA PRO A 81 -18.12 13.21 0.59
C PRO A 81 -18.68 13.69 -0.75
N THR A 82 -19.81 14.38 -0.69
CA THR A 82 -20.33 15.14 -1.84
C THR A 82 -19.41 16.34 -2.13
N PRO A 83 -19.46 16.93 -3.34
CA PRO A 83 -18.69 18.14 -3.65
C PRO A 83 -18.93 19.26 -2.63
N LYS A 84 -20.20 19.49 -2.27
CA LYS A 84 -20.58 20.45 -1.23
C LYS A 84 -19.91 20.16 0.11
N GLN A 85 -19.91 18.90 0.57
CA GLN A 85 -19.25 18.55 1.84
C GLN A 85 -17.74 18.73 1.79
N LEU A 86 -17.10 18.49 0.64
CA LEU A 86 -15.68 18.79 0.46
C LEU A 86 -15.42 20.29 0.56
N ASP A 87 -16.28 21.11 -0.03
CA ASP A 87 -16.19 22.56 0.07
C ASP A 87 -16.43 23.04 1.51
N ASP A 88 -17.46 22.52 2.19
CA ASP A 88 -17.71 22.80 3.61
C ASP A 88 -16.49 22.43 4.48
N TYR A 89 -15.81 21.32 4.19
CA TYR A 89 -14.57 20.96 4.90
C TYR A 89 -13.41 21.91 4.59
N ARG A 90 -13.27 22.36 3.34
CA ARG A 90 -12.23 23.33 2.96
C ARG A 90 -12.46 24.68 3.61
N ASP A 91 -13.70 25.12 3.71
CA ASP A 91 -14.09 26.36 4.39
C ASP A 91 -13.74 26.31 5.89
N LEU A 92 -13.76 25.12 6.49
CA LEU A 92 -13.28 24.85 7.85
C LEU A 92 -11.74 24.70 7.94
N GLY A 93 -11.00 24.94 6.85
CA GLY A 93 -9.55 24.79 6.80
C GLY A 93 -9.07 23.33 6.84
N ALA A 94 -9.93 22.37 6.48
CA ALA A 94 -9.57 20.96 6.56
C ALA A 94 -8.49 20.55 5.56
N THR A 95 -7.56 19.72 6.02
CA THR A 95 -6.66 18.98 5.14
C THR A 95 -7.37 17.74 4.61
N ILE A 96 -7.60 17.67 3.30
CA ILE A 96 -8.21 16.50 2.66
C ILE A 96 -7.13 15.48 2.30
N ARG A 97 -7.24 14.27 2.85
CA ARG A 97 -6.31 13.17 2.63
C ARG A 97 -7.00 12.01 1.90
N VAL A 98 -6.68 11.83 0.63
CA VAL A 98 -7.11 10.64 -0.12
C VAL A 98 -6.19 9.48 0.21
N VAL A 99 -6.76 8.38 0.72
CA VAL A 99 -6.08 7.11 0.89
C VAL A 99 -6.54 6.20 -0.23
N ASP A 100 -5.61 5.84 -1.11
CA ASP A 100 -5.85 4.92 -2.21
C ASP A 100 -4.59 4.08 -2.50
N PRO A 101 -4.59 2.77 -2.20
CA PRO A 101 -3.48 1.87 -2.52
C PRO A 101 -3.53 1.35 -3.97
N GLY A 102 -4.46 1.85 -4.79
CA GLY A 102 -4.65 1.48 -6.18
C GLY A 102 -5.79 0.49 -6.41
N LYS A 103 -6.37 0.56 -7.61
CA LYS A 103 -7.56 -0.21 -8.03
C LYS A 103 -7.41 -1.71 -7.77
N ASP A 104 -6.31 -2.32 -8.18
CA ASP A 104 -6.11 -3.76 -8.02
C ASP A 104 -6.09 -4.19 -6.55
N VAL A 105 -5.43 -3.41 -5.69
CA VAL A 105 -5.35 -3.70 -4.25
C VAL A 105 -6.73 -3.54 -3.62
N VAL A 106 -7.45 -2.46 -3.95
CA VAL A 106 -8.80 -2.19 -3.44
C VAL A 106 -9.77 -3.28 -3.89
N MET A 107 -9.78 -3.63 -5.17
CA MET A 107 -10.67 -4.67 -5.71
C MET A 107 -10.39 -6.02 -5.07
N LYS A 108 -9.12 -6.36 -4.84
CA LYS A 108 -8.74 -7.59 -4.13
C LYS A 108 -9.25 -7.59 -2.68
N ARG A 109 -9.00 -6.52 -1.92
CA ARG A 109 -9.46 -6.39 -0.53
C ARG A 109 -10.98 -6.43 -0.44
N CYS A 110 -11.70 -5.78 -1.36
CA CYS A 110 -13.16 -5.84 -1.41
C CYS A 110 -13.70 -7.25 -1.65
N LYS A 111 -13.01 -8.09 -2.46
CA LYS A 111 -13.39 -9.50 -2.67
C LYS A 111 -13.13 -10.38 -1.45
N GLU A 112 -12.01 -10.14 -0.76
CA GLU A 112 -11.52 -11.02 0.32
C GLU A 112 -12.09 -10.66 1.70
N GLN A 113 -12.40 -9.38 1.94
CA GLN A 113 -12.57 -8.85 3.31
C GLN A 113 -13.83 -8.03 3.50
N ARG A 114 -14.66 -7.83 2.46
CA ARG A 114 -15.81 -6.92 2.52
C ARG A 114 -17.08 -7.55 1.94
N PRO A 115 -18.26 -7.05 2.33
CA PRO A 115 -19.52 -7.44 1.70
C PRO A 115 -19.51 -7.15 0.19
N ARG A 116 -20.23 -7.96 -0.60
CA ARG A 116 -20.29 -7.85 -2.07
C ARG A 116 -20.60 -6.44 -2.57
N GLY A 117 -21.43 -5.68 -1.84
CA GLY A 117 -21.75 -4.28 -2.15
C GLY A 117 -20.54 -3.34 -2.21
N SER A 118 -19.47 -3.66 -1.47
CA SER A 118 -18.25 -2.86 -1.44
C SER A 118 -17.48 -2.90 -2.76
N LEU A 119 -17.58 -4.00 -3.53
CA LEU A 119 -16.99 -4.09 -4.87
C LEU A 119 -17.63 -3.10 -5.83
N PHE A 120 -18.96 -3.04 -5.86
CA PHE A 120 -19.68 -2.09 -6.70
C PHE A 120 -19.42 -0.65 -6.26
N ALA A 121 -19.37 -0.40 -4.95
CA ALA A 121 -19.07 0.92 -4.42
C ALA A 121 -17.64 1.37 -4.74
N ALA A 122 -16.67 0.46 -4.74
CA ALA A 122 -15.29 0.74 -5.16
C ALA A 122 -15.20 0.94 -6.67
N ALA A 123 -15.82 0.09 -7.48
CA ALA A 123 -15.87 0.25 -8.94
C ALA A 123 -16.43 1.62 -9.33
N LYS A 124 -17.60 1.97 -8.78
CA LYS A 124 -18.21 3.28 -9.00
C LYS A 124 -17.31 4.43 -8.54
N TRP A 125 -16.56 4.27 -7.45
CA TRP A 125 -15.61 5.30 -7.02
C TRP A 125 -14.54 5.52 -8.09
N TYR A 126 -13.90 4.47 -8.59
CA TYR A 126 -12.92 4.61 -9.67
C TYR A 126 -13.52 5.12 -10.96
N ASP A 127 -14.75 4.73 -11.31
CA ASP A 127 -15.43 5.21 -12.52
C ASP A 127 -15.72 6.71 -12.45
N GLN A 128 -16.09 7.21 -11.27
CA GLN A 128 -16.33 8.64 -11.02
C GLN A 128 -15.04 9.46 -10.95
N HIS A 129 -13.91 8.82 -10.71
CA HIS A 129 -12.60 9.45 -10.69
C HIS A 129 -11.81 9.13 -11.97
N GLN A 130 -12.47 8.74 -13.07
CA GLN A 130 -11.80 8.64 -14.38
C GLN A 130 -11.59 10.03 -14.98
N ALA A 131 -10.39 10.27 -15.51
CA ALA A 131 -10.13 11.40 -16.40
C ALA A 131 -9.93 10.85 -17.84
N PRO A 132 -11.01 10.54 -18.58
CA PRO A 132 -10.88 9.98 -19.92
C PRO A 132 -10.11 10.93 -20.83
N GLY A 133 -9.02 10.43 -21.41
CA GLY A 133 -8.11 11.21 -22.25
C GLY A 133 -6.94 11.88 -21.52
N LEU A 134 -6.85 11.76 -20.19
CA LEU A 134 -5.67 12.19 -19.44
C LEU A 134 -4.47 11.29 -19.78
N THR A 135 -3.33 11.92 -20.08
CA THR A 135 -2.02 11.26 -20.18
C THR A 135 -1.07 11.86 -19.16
N VAL A 136 -0.45 11.00 -18.35
CA VAL A 136 0.51 11.38 -17.31
C VAL A 136 1.92 11.02 -17.77
N HIS A 137 2.79 12.00 -17.86
CA HIS A 137 4.15 11.85 -18.34
C HIS A 137 5.14 12.01 -17.19
N SER A 138 6.06 11.06 -16.99
CA SER A 138 7.21 11.27 -16.10
C SER A 138 8.44 11.68 -16.91
N TYR A 139 9.18 12.70 -16.46
CA TYR A 139 10.36 13.16 -17.19
C TYR A 139 11.52 13.68 -16.33
N ALA A 140 12.69 13.83 -16.96
CA ALA A 140 13.85 14.55 -16.43
C ALA A 140 13.76 16.06 -16.67
N ILE A 141 13.79 16.86 -15.60
CA ILE A 141 13.84 18.32 -15.69
C ILE A 141 15.18 18.75 -16.28
N GLY A 142 15.14 19.73 -17.19
CA GLY A 142 16.30 20.18 -17.97
C GLY A 142 16.28 19.69 -19.41
N LYS A 143 15.36 18.79 -19.77
CA LYS A 143 15.06 18.44 -21.16
C LYS A 143 13.81 19.18 -21.65
N THR A 144 13.81 19.55 -22.93
CA THR A 144 12.66 20.20 -23.59
C THR A 144 11.45 19.26 -23.60
N ARG A 145 10.30 19.77 -23.16
CA ARG A 145 8.99 19.11 -23.19
C ARG A 145 7.95 20.11 -23.70
N PRO A 146 6.79 19.64 -24.22
CA PRO A 146 5.69 20.53 -24.55
C PRO A 146 5.33 21.44 -23.37
N SER A 147 5.01 22.69 -23.65
CA SER A 147 4.55 23.66 -22.63
C SER A 147 3.07 23.47 -22.27
N ALA A 148 2.33 22.70 -23.07
CA ALA A 148 0.92 22.43 -22.86
C ALA A 148 0.72 21.31 -21.82
N GLY A 149 -0.15 21.57 -20.85
CA GLY A 149 -0.50 20.65 -19.76
C GLY A 149 -0.10 21.18 -18.39
N LEU A 150 -0.40 20.39 -17.36
CA LEU A 150 -0.06 20.69 -15.97
C LEU A 150 1.35 20.18 -15.64
N HIS A 151 2.28 21.07 -15.31
CA HIS A 151 3.65 20.67 -14.91
C HIS A 151 3.79 20.62 -13.38
N LEU A 152 4.36 19.51 -12.90
CA LEU A 152 4.58 19.21 -11.48
C LEU A 152 6.07 18.94 -11.25
N ASP A 153 6.72 19.76 -10.41
CA ASP A 153 8.14 19.62 -10.08
C ASP A 153 8.33 18.87 -8.75
N ALA A 154 8.85 17.64 -8.84
CA ALA A 154 9.09 16.76 -7.72
C ALA A 154 10.53 16.81 -7.17
N ARG A 155 11.36 17.78 -7.57
CA ARG A 155 12.79 17.84 -7.16
C ARG A 155 12.99 18.12 -5.67
N SER A 156 12.04 18.81 -5.03
CA SER A 156 12.08 19.13 -3.60
C SER A 156 11.76 17.94 -2.69
N LEU A 157 11.16 16.87 -3.23
CA LEU A 157 10.76 15.70 -2.45
C LEU A 157 11.96 14.83 -2.03
N PRO A 158 11.84 14.03 -0.94
CA PRO A 158 12.87 13.11 -0.48
C PRO A 158 13.47 12.28 -1.63
N ASN A 159 14.81 12.21 -1.68
CA ASN A 159 15.53 11.67 -2.82
C ASN A 159 15.98 10.22 -2.57
N PRO A 160 15.42 9.19 -3.25
CA PRO A 160 15.83 7.80 -3.09
C PRO A 160 17.30 7.54 -3.42
N HIS A 161 17.95 8.45 -4.13
CA HIS A 161 19.37 8.33 -4.48
C HIS A 161 20.30 8.43 -3.26
N ALA A 162 19.81 8.95 -2.12
CA ALA A 162 20.55 8.94 -0.86
C ALA A 162 20.70 7.52 -0.28
N GLU A 163 19.77 6.62 -0.61
CA GLU A 163 19.77 5.23 -0.16
C GLU A 163 20.57 4.35 -1.14
N PRO A 164 21.72 3.77 -0.74
CA PRO A 164 22.58 3.01 -1.65
C PRO A 164 21.85 1.86 -2.36
N GLY A 165 20.93 1.20 -1.65
CA GLY A 165 20.13 0.09 -2.18
C GLY A 165 19.01 0.50 -3.15
N LEU A 166 18.63 1.77 -3.18
CA LEU A 166 17.58 2.30 -4.06
C LEU A 166 18.15 3.04 -5.27
N ARG A 167 19.37 3.60 -5.15
CA ARG A 167 20.05 4.37 -6.20
C ARG A 167 20.11 3.70 -7.58
N ILE A 168 20.25 2.38 -7.61
CA ILE A 168 20.35 1.59 -8.86
C ILE A 168 18.99 1.19 -9.44
N LEU A 169 17.90 1.47 -8.73
CA LEU A 169 16.55 1.07 -9.10
C LEU A 169 15.85 2.23 -9.84
N ASN A 170 14.55 2.11 -10.07
CA ASN A 170 13.72 3.16 -10.64
C ASN A 170 12.33 3.13 -9.97
N GLY A 171 11.48 4.12 -10.28
CA GLY A 171 10.18 4.30 -9.65
C GLY A 171 9.18 3.17 -9.89
N THR A 172 9.40 2.28 -10.87
CA THR A 172 8.55 1.10 -11.08
C THR A 172 8.92 -0.06 -10.15
N ASN A 173 10.10 -0.01 -9.52
CA ASN A 173 10.55 -1.05 -8.60
C ASN A 173 9.85 -0.92 -7.24
N THR A 174 9.32 -2.04 -6.74
CA THR A 174 8.60 -2.11 -5.44
C THR A 174 9.40 -1.51 -4.28
N ARG A 175 10.73 -1.68 -4.21
CA ARG A 175 11.53 -1.10 -3.12
C ARG A 175 11.54 0.43 -3.14
N VAL A 176 11.54 1.02 -4.33
CA VAL A 176 11.47 2.48 -4.49
C VAL A 176 10.06 2.98 -4.20
N LYS A 177 9.03 2.25 -4.67
CA LYS A 177 7.62 2.56 -4.36
C LYS A 177 7.36 2.53 -2.86
N ASP A 178 7.78 1.46 -2.18
CA ASP A 178 7.60 1.28 -0.72
C ASP A 178 8.30 2.39 0.07
N TRP A 179 9.49 2.79 -0.37
CA TRP A 179 10.21 3.89 0.28
C TRP A 179 9.52 5.23 0.06
N LEU A 180 9.13 5.56 -1.18
CA LEU A 180 8.46 6.82 -1.52
C LEU A 180 7.06 6.91 -0.90
N SER A 181 6.32 5.80 -0.82
CA SER A 181 4.98 5.78 -0.22
C SER A 181 5.01 6.02 1.29
N SER A 182 6.12 5.68 1.96
CA SER A 182 6.33 5.93 3.39
C SER A 182 6.66 7.39 3.73
N GLN A 183 6.92 8.26 2.74
CA GLN A 183 7.29 9.66 2.97
C GLN A 183 6.04 10.57 3.01
N PRO A 184 5.74 11.26 4.13
CA PRO A 184 4.57 12.12 4.24
C PRO A 184 4.51 13.25 3.20
N GLU A 185 5.66 13.83 2.83
CA GLU A 185 5.74 14.94 1.87
C GLU A 185 5.42 14.49 0.44
N VAL A 186 5.81 13.26 0.08
CA VAL A 186 5.46 12.66 -1.22
C VAL A 186 3.96 12.44 -1.31
N GLN A 187 3.38 11.96 -0.22
CA GLN A 187 1.97 11.73 -0.09
C GLN A 187 1.12 13.02 -0.16
N ALA A 188 1.58 14.09 0.50
CA ALA A 188 0.97 15.40 0.42
C ALA A 188 1.04 15.99 -1.00
N PHE A 189 2.19 15.83 -1.68
CA PHE A 189 2.37 16.28 -3.05
C PHE A 189 1.41 15.60 -4.04
N ILE A 190 1.18 14.28 -3.90
CA ILE A 190 0.23 13.56 -4.76
C ILE A 190 -1.19 14.06 -4.52
N ALA A 191 -1.57 14.34 -3.28
CA ALA A 191 -2.90 14.88 -2.97
C ALA A 191 -3.11 16.28 -3.57
N ASP A 192 -2.13 17.17 -3.48
CA ASP A 192 -2.15 18.48 -4.15
C ASP A 192 -2.23 18.36 -5.68
N ALA A 193 -1.44 17.43 -6.25
CA ALA A 193 -1.47 17.16 -7.68
C ALA A 193 -2.87 16.74 -8.16
N ILE A 194 -3.51 15.79 -7.47
CA ILE A 194 -4.88 15.36 -7.74
C ILE A 194 -5.84 16.55 -7.66
N HIS A 195 -5.75 17.37 -6.61
CA HIS A 195 -6.61 18.54 -6.48
C HIS A 195 -6.47 19.52 -7.66
N ARG A 196 -5.25 19.79 -8.11
CA ARG A 196 -4.99 20.65 -9.26
C ARG A 196 -5.47 20.05 -10.58
N ILE A 197 -5.35 18.73 -10.74
CA ILE A 197 -5.89 18.01 -11.91
C ILE A 197 -7.41 18.14 -11.93
N ASP A 198 -8.09 17.89 -10.81
CA ASP A 198 -9.54 18.03 -10.71
C ASP A 198 -10.00 19.47 -11.00
N ALA A 199 -9.25 20.47 -10.51
CA ALA A 199 -9.59 21.88 -10.69
C ALA A 199 -9.39 22.39 -12.13
N THR A 200 -8.37 21.88 -12.83
CA THR A 200 -7.98 22.37 -14.17
C THR A 200 -8.39 21.46 -15.31
N ASN A 201 -8.77 20.22 -15.00
CA ASN A 201 -9.13 19.14 -15.93
C ASN A 201 -8.18 19.02 -17.14
N PRO A 202 -6.86 18.86 -16.93
CA PRO A 202 -5.88 18.86 -18.00
C PRO A 202 -5.93 17.55 -18.80
N THR A 203 -5.60 17.61 -20.08
CA THR A 203 -5.39 16.41 -20.91
C THR A 203 -3.99 15.81 -20.76
N HIS A 204 -3.01 16.62 -20.34
CA HIS A 204 -1.63 16.19 -20.09
C HIS A 204 -1.12 16.67 -18.74
N VAL A 205 -0.51 15.77 -17.97
CA VAL A 205 0.17 16.08 -16.71
C VAL A 205 1.63 15.66 -16.84
N TRP A 206 2.57 16.56 -16.57
CA TRP A 206 4.01 16.34 -16.70
C TRP A 206 4.66 16.38 -15.32
N VAL A 207 5.11 15.22 -14.83
CA VAL A 207 5.80 15.09 -13.54
C VAL A 207 7.31 15.04 -13.77
N GLY A 208 8.02 16.06 -13.30
CA GLY A 208 9.46 16.22 -13.48
C GLY A 208 10.26 15.88 -12.23
N CYS A 209 11.37 15.16 -12.36
CA CYS A 209 12.42 15.13 -11.34
C CYS A 209 13.81 15.26 -11.98
N SER A 210 14.90 15.34 -11.20
CA SER A 210 16.23 15.65 -11.77
C SER A 210 16.68 14.71 -12.89
N ALA A 211 16.43 13.41 -12.75
CA ALA A 211 16.90 12.40 -13.72
C ALA A 211 15.77 11.62 -14.41
N GLY A 212 14.50 11.88 -14.07
CA GLY A 212 13.34 11.19 -14.66
C GLY A 212 13.18 9.71 -14.31
N LYS A 213 13.89 9.19 -13.30
CA LYS A 213 13.96 7.73 -13.01
C LYS A 213 13.25 7.26 -11.74
N HIS A 214 13.04 8.12 -10.75
CA HIS A 214 12.57 7.70 -9.41
C HIS A 214 11.25 8.37 -9.03
N ARG A 215 11.33 9.59 -8.45
CA ARG A 215 10.20 10.36 -7.92
C ARG A 215 9.14 10.61 -8.97
N SER A 216 9.54 11.12 -10.14
CA SER A 216 8.61 11.41 -11.24
C SER A 216 7.88 10.17 -11.74
N VAL A 217 8.57 9.03 -11.84
CA VAL A 217 7.99 7.76 -12.31
C VAL A 217 6.94 7.28 -11.32
N TYR A 218 7.28 7.20 -10.03
CA TYR A 218 6.35 6.76 -8.99
C TYR A 218 5.10 7.67 -8.94
N ILE A 219 5.29 8.98 -8.88
CA ILE A 219 4.17 9.93 -8.80
C ILE A 219 3.30 9.85 -10.06
N ALA A 220 3.89 9.75 -11.24
CA ALA A 220 3.14 9.59 -12.49
C ALA A 220 2.28 8.32 -12.49
N GLU A 221 2.82 7.19 -12.01
CA GLU A 221 2.06 5.95 -11.86
C GLU A 221 0.92 6.12 -10.82
N GLN A 222 1.15 6.79 -9.69
CA GLN A 222 0.08 7.00 -8.70
C GLN A 222 -1.06 7.86 -9.23
N ILE A 223 -0.74 8.93 -9.97
CA ILE A 223 -1.75 9.78 -10.62
C ILE A 223 -2.50 8.97 -11.70
N ALA A 224 -1.77 8.23 -12.52
CA ALA A 224 -2.38 7.41 -13.57
C ALA A 224 -3.29 6.32 -13.00
N ASP A 225 -2.87 5.65 -11.92
CA ASP A 225 -3.68 4.65 -11.20
C ASP A 225 -4.95 5.29 -10.60
N HIS A 226 -4.84 6.49 -10.02
CA HIS A 226 -5.97 7.23 -9.45
C HIS A 226 -7.04 7.54 -10.51
N TYR A 227 -6.60 8.03 -11.68
CA TYR A 227 -7.50 8.43 -12.77
C TYR A 227 -7.81 7.34 -13.79
N ASN A 228 -7.23 6.14 -13.63
CA ASN A 228 -7.19 5.09 -14.65
C ASN A 228 -6.76 5.64 -16.02
N ALA A 229 -5.71 6.46 -16.01
CA ALA A 229 -5.19 7.23 -17.14
C ALA A 229 -3.98 6.55 -17.81
N THR A 230 -3.62 7.01 -19.01
CA THR A 230 -2.41 6.54 -19.69
C THR A 230 -1.18 7.12 -19.01
N VAL A 231 -0.12 6.32 -18.83
CA VAL A 231 1.17 6.78 -18.29
C VAL A 231 2.30 6.56 -19.28
N GLU A 232 3.16 7.56 -19.43
CA GLU A 232 4.35 7.53 -20.29
C GLU A 232 5.61 7.92 -19.54
N HIS A 233 6.66 7.10 -19.64
CA HIS A 233 7.92 7.35 -18.98
C HIS A 233 9.02 7.69 -20.00
N HIS A 234 9.42 8.96 -20.07
CA HIS A 234 10.32 9.45 -21.13
C HIS A 234 11.79 9.08 -20.94
N GLU A 235 12.21 8.78 -19.72
CA GLU A 235 13.59 8.39 -19.38
C GLU A 235 13.75 6.90 -19.08
N LEU A 236 12.65 6.15 -19.09
CA LEU A 236 12.69 4.70 -19.07
C LEU A 236 12.63 4.27 -20.54
N THR A 237 13.69 3.64 -21.04
CA THR A 237 13.74 3.16 -22.43
C THR A 237 12.52 2.31 -22.77
N ALA A 238 11.94 2.52 -23.97
CA ALA A 238 10.85 1.72 -24.51
C ALA A 238 11.17 0.21 -24.38
N GLY A 239 10.51 -0.42 -23.42
CA GLY A 239 10.85 -1.77 -22.95
C GLY A 239 10.21 -2.15 -21.61
N SER A 240 9.59 -1.20 -20.91
CA SER A 240 8.88 -1.43 -19.64
C SER A 240 7.35 -1.26 -19.71
N GLY A 241 6.77 -1.19 -20.91
CA GLY A 241 5.32 -1.16 -21.15
C GLY A 241 4.76 -2.44 -21.80
N GLY A 242 5.54 -3.53 -21.83
CA GLY A 242 5.02 -4.83 -22.26
C GLY A 242 4.19 -5.46 -21.15
N LYS A 243 3.12 -6.19 -21.52
CA LYS A 243 2.42 -7.17 -20.65
C LYS A 243 3.42 -7.79 -19.68
N PRO A 244 3.06 -8.00 -18.39
CA PRO A 244 4.01 -8.47 -17.39
C PRO A 244 4.85 -9.61 -17.95
N LYS A 245 6.15 -9.33 -18.18
CA LYS A 245 7.11 -10.31 -18.69
C LYS A 245 6.89 -11.59 -17.93
N SER A 246 6.65 -12.67 -18.68
CA SER A 246 6.38 -13.98 -18.13
C SER A 246 7.48 -14.40 -17.16
N THR A 247 7.22 -15.36 -16.30
CA THR A 247 8.20 -15.88 -15.34
C THR A 247 9.53 -16.27 -16.04
N HIS A 248 9.45 -16.68 -17.31
CA HIS A 248 10.58 -16.96 -18.19
C HIS A 248 11.41 -15.72 -18.55
N GLU A 249 10.77 -14.60 -18.91
CA GLU A 249 11.41 -13.35 -19.35
C GLU A 249 11.98 -12.50 -18.18
N ARG A 250 11.60 -12.81 -16.94
CA ARG A 250 12.16 -12.21 -15.71
C ARG A 250 13.43 -12.92 -15.21
N GLY A 251 13.90 -13.95 -15.91
CA GLY A 251 15.04 -14.77 -15.49
C GLY A 251 14.68 -15.85 -14.45
N TYR A 252 13.41 -15.99 -14.07
CA TYR A 252 12.91 -17.13 -13.29
C TYR A 252 12.55 -18.27 -14.24
N GLY A 253 13.54 -18.76 -14.99
CA GLY A 253 13.36 -19.94 -15.85
C GLY A 253 12.83 -21.13 -15.05
N ALA A 254 12.31 -22.15 -15.74
CA ALA A 254 11.78 -23.37 -15.11
C ALA A 254 12.75 -23.99 -14.08
N ARG A 255 14.06 -23.78 -14.25
CA ARG A 255 15.12 -24.18 -13.31
C ARG A 255 15.01 -23.51 -11.94
N HIS A 256 14.72 -22.21 -11.88
CA HIS A 256 14.54 -21.46 -10.62
C HIS A 256 13.25 -21.86 -9.90
N GLN A 257 12.18 -22.11 -10.65
CA GLN A 257 10.93 -22.63 -10.08
C GLN A 257 11.14 -24.05 -9.50
N ARG A 258 11.83 -24.92 -10.24
CA ARG A 258 12.22 -26.26 -9.78
C ARG A 258 13.13 -26.19 -8.55
N GLN A 259 14.09 -25.26 -8.52
CA GLN A 259 14.95 -25.07 -7.37
C GLN A 259 14.17 -24.60 -6.15
N ARG A 260 13.31 -23.60 -6.30
CA ARG A 260 12.47 -23.14 -5.17
C ARG A 260 11.55 -24.26 -4.68
N ALA A 261 10.95 -25.03 -5.58
CA ALA A 261 10.14 -26.19 -5.21
C ALA A 261 10.97 -27.26 -4.48
N TYR A 262 12.21 -27.50 -4.92
CA TYR A 262 13.15 -28.39 -4.26
C TYR A 262 13.49 -27.92 -2.84
N LEU A 263 13.83 -26.63 -2.68
CA LEU A 263 14.12 -26.03 -1.37
C LEU A 263 12.90 -26.12 -0.45
N MET A 264 11.71 -25.78 -0.94
CA MET A 264 10.46 -25.90 -0.18
C MET A 264 10.13 -27.34 0.20
N ARG A 265 10.44 -28.32 -0.66
CA ARG A 265 10.25 -29.74 -0.35
C ARG A 265 11.22 -30.20 0.75
N LYS A 266 12.50 -29.81 0.66
CA LYS A 266 13.53 -30.16 1.65
C LYS A 266 13.40 -29.41 2.97
N HIS A 267 12.78 -28.23 2.97
CA HIS A 267 12.58 -27.44 4.17
C HIS A 267 11.83 -28.23 5.24
N LYS A 268 12.31 -28.18 6.48
CA LYS A 268 11.62 -28.73 7.65
C LYS A 268 11.06 -27.56 8.44
N ASP A 269 9.77 -27.60 8.74
CA ASP A 269 9.13 -26.56 9.55
C ASP A 269 9.83 -26.44 10.91
N GLY A 270 10.04 -25.20 11.35
CA GLY A 270 10.85 -24.90 12.53
C GLY A 270 12.35 -24.73 12.26
N THR A 271 12.85 -25.02 11.05
CA THR A 271 14.27 -24.76 10.72
C THR A 271 14.61 -23.28 10.94
N PRO A 272 15.65 -22.94 11.71
CA PRO A 272 16.00 -21.55 11.99
C PRO A 272 16.37 -20.77 10.72
N CYS A 273 15.85 -19.55 10.62
CA CYS A 273 16.24 -18.60 9.59
C CYS A 273 17.71 -18.22 9.75
N SER A 274 18.52 -18.43 8.73
CA SER A 274 19.96 -18.10 8.77
C SER A 274 20.25 -16.61 8.95
N TRP A 275 19.25 -15.74 8.77
CA TRP A 275 19.39 -14.31 9.03
C TRP A 275 18.96 -13.89 10.45
N CYS A 276 17.75 -14.21 10.89
CA CYS A 276 17.23 -13.74 12.19
C CYS A 276 17.23 -14.81 13.30
N GLY A 277 17.44 -16.08 12.98
CA GLY A 277 17.39 -17.19 13.93
C GLY A 277 15.98 -17.69 14.27
N GLN A 278 14.92 -16.98 13.86
CA GLN A 278 13.53 -17.38 14.11
C GLN A 278 13.12 -18.62 13.29
N PRO A 279 12.20 -19.45 13.78
CA PRO A 279 11.73 -20.62 13.06
C PRO A 279 11.04 -20.24 11.74
N MET A 280 11.31 -21.03 10.69
CA MET A 280 10.70 -20.86 9.37
C MET A 280 9.70 -21.98 9.11
N PHE A 281 8.52 -21.62 8.61
CA PHE A 281 7.43 -22.53 8.31
C PHE A 281 6.99 -22.42 6.85
N LYS A 282 6.61 -23.55 6.25
CA LYS A 282 6.00 -23.59 4.91
C LYS A 282 4.66 -22.87 4.90
N ASN A 283 3.89 -22.97 6.00
CA ASN A 283 2.67 -22.21 6.19
C ASN A 283 2.99 -20.73 6.46
N PRO A 284 2.61 -19.80 5.56
CA PRO A 284 2.91 -18.38 5.72
C PRO A 284 2.44 -17.76 7.03
N LYS A 285 1.29 -18.23 7.57
CA LYS A 285 0.68 -17.66 8.77
C LYS A 285 1.47 -17.91 10.05
N LEU A 286 2.32 -18.94 10.05
CA LEU A 286 3.17 -19.30 11.19
C LEU A 286 4.51 -18.57 11.20
N ASN A 287 4.83 -17.86 10.11
CA ASN A 287 6.01 -17.01 10.06
C ASN A 287 5.70 -15.65 10.70
N PHE A 288 6.65 -15.09 11.45
CA PHE A 288 6.45 -13.81 12.15
C PHE A 288 6.12 -12.62 11.24
N ASP A 289 6.46 -12.71 9.95
CA ASP A 289 6.16 -11.71 8.94
C ASP A 289 4.90 -12.05 8.11
N GLY A 290 4.13 -13.07 8.51
CA GLY A 290 2.90 -13.51 7.86
C GLY A 290 3.09 -13.91 6.40
N ALA A 291 4.31 -14.27 6.01
CA ALA A 291 4.70 -14.42 4.61
C ALA A 291 5.21 -15.83 4.26
N PRO A 292 5.01 -16.31 3.01
CA PRO A 292 5.75 -17.44 2.48
C PRO A 292 7.26 -17.16 2.48
N LEU A 293 8.03 -18.21 2.72
CA LEU A 293 9.48 -18.18 2.60
C LEU A 293 9.91 -17.81 1.18
N GLU A 294 10.93 -16.95 1.09
CA GLU A 294 11.55 -16.52 -0.14
C GLU A 294 12.89 -17.24 -0.33
N ALA A 295 13.20 -17.57 -1.58
CA ALA A 295 14.47 -18.20 -1.93
C ALA A 295 15.57 -17.14 -2.01
N GLU A 296 16.72 -17.42 -1.40
CA GLU A 296 17.85 -16.51 -1.29
C GLU A 296 19.14 -17.16 -1.84
N HIS A 297 20.09 -16.30 -2.22
CA HIS A 297 21.41 -16.68 -2.72
C HIS A 297 22.49 -16.27 -1.72
N SER A 298 23.32 -17.22 -1.26
CA SER A 298 24.48 -16.93 -0.43
C SER A 298 25.49 -15.98 -1.05
N GLU A 299 25.54 -15.92 -2.38
CA GLU A 299 26.45 -15.06 -3.14
C GLU A 299 25.66 -14.19 -4.15
N PRO A 300 25.09 -13.06 -3.70
CA PRO A 300 24.23 -12.21 -4.54
C PRO A 300 24.96 -11.65 -5.79
N GLN A 301 26.28 -11.50 -5.70
CA GLN A 301 27.12 -11.00 -6.80
C GLN A 301 27.20 -11.98 -7.97
N LYS A 302 27.33 -13.29 -7.71
CA LYS A 302 27.35 -14.31 -8.77
C LYS A 302 25.97 -14.47 -9.40
N TYR A 303 24.90 -14.38 -8.61
CA TYR A 303 23.54 -14.33 -9.15
C TYR A 303 23.33 -13.16 -10.12
N ALA A 304 23.88 -11.98 -9.81
CA ALA A 304 23.77 -10.82 -10.69
C ALA A 304 24.52 -11.00 -12.03
N GLN A 305 25.60 -11.79 -12.04
CA GLN A 305 26.41 -12.08 -13.22
C GLN A 305 25.76 -13.10 -14.16
N ASP A 306 25.21 -14.20 -13.61
CA ASP A 306 24.47 -15.19 -14.39
C ASP A 306 23.28 -15.75 -13.58
N LYS A 307 22.08 -15.26 -13.90
CA LYS A 307 20.85 -15.62 -13.20
C LYS A 307 20.36 -17.04 -13.52
N GLN A 308 20.81 -17.65 -14.62
CA GLN A 308 20.37 -18.99 -15.04
C GLN A 308 21.30 -20.10 -14.50
N ALA A 309 22.58 -19.81 -14.33
CA ALA A 309 23.55 -20.71 -13.74
C ALA A 309 23.52 -20.68 -12.20
N ASN A 310 23.27 -19.51 -11.60
CA ASN A 310 23.29 -19.35 -10.14
C ASN A 310 21.88 -19.46 -9.55
N LEU A 311 21.65 -20.56 -8.85
CA LEU A 311 20.38 -20.91 -8.23
C LEU A 311 20.37 -20.56 -6.74
N ALA A 312 19.20 -20.27 -6.21
CA ALA A 312 19.02 -20.08 -4.77
C ALA A 312 19.40 -21.36 -4.01
N ASP A 313 20.09 -21.21 -2.89
CA ASP A 313 20.61 -22.30 -2.08
C ASP A 313 19.91 -22.42 -0.72
N ARG A 314 19.09 -21.44 -0.34
CA ARG A 314 18.33 -21.47 0.92
C ARG A 314 17.02 -20.68 0.88
N LEU A 315 16.27 -20.80 1.97
CA LEU A 315 15.04 -20.06 2.23
C LEU A 315 15.23 -19.09 3.39
N LEU A 316 14.52 -17.96 3.34
CA LEU A 316 14.43 -16.95 4.39
C LEU A 316 13.00 -16.43 4.53
N HIS A 317 12.68 -15.85 5.69
CA HIS A 317 11.50 -15.00 5.83
C HIS A 317 11.57 -13.85 4.83
N ARG A 318 10.42 -13.47 4.27
CA ARG A 318 10.29 -12.38 3.29
C ARG A 318 10.90 -11.09 3.83
N ARG A 319 10.58 -10.73 5.08
CA ARG A 319 11.08 -9.52 5.72
C ARG A 319 12.60 -9.60 5.89
N CYS A 320 13.15 -10.76 6.27
CA CYS A 320 14.60 -10.95 6.39
C CYS A 320 15.31 -10.85 5.05
N ASN A 321 14.79 -11.52 4.02
CA ASN A 321 15.33 -11.51 2.66
C ASN A 321 15.39 -10.08 2.08
N ARG A 322 14.35 -9.27 2.35
CA ARG A 322 14.26 -7.88 1.90
C ARG A 322 15.06 -6.89 2.77
N SER A 323 15.30 -7.21 4.03
CA SER A 323 16.03 -6.34 4.98
C SER A 323 17.55 -6.48 4.91
N LYS A 324 18.10 -7.54 4.31
CA LYS A 324 19.56 -7.71 4.12
C LYS A 324 20.23 -6.56 3.36
N GLY A 325 19.47 -5.79 2.57
CA GLY A 325 19.98 -4.63 1.84
C GLY A 325 19.80 -3.27 2.53
N ALA A 326 19.28 -3.23 3.77
CA ALA A 326 18.89 -2.00 4.46
C ALA A 326 19.45 -1.86 5.90
N ARG A 327 20.03 -2.91 6.49
CA ARG A 327 20.59 -2.86 7.86
C ARG A 327 21.94 -3.56 7.93
N THR A 328 22.93 -2.91 8.54
CA THR A 328 24.26 -3.48 8.85
C THR A 328 24.25 -4.40 10.07
N THR A 329 23.16 -4.44 10.83
CA THR A 329 23.02 -5.25 12.05
C THR A 329 21.78 -6.16 12.01
N LYS A 330 21.93 -7.37 12.55
CA LYS A 330 20.89 -8.39 12.69
C LYS A 330 19.77 -7.84 13.60
N PRO A 331 18.48 -7.94 13.22
CA PRO A 331 17.39 -7.54 14.11
C PRO A 331 17.36 -8.44 15.36
N GLU A 332 17.19 -7.82 16.54
CA GLU A 332 16.98 -8.56 17.78
C GLU A 332 15.65 -9.33 17.73
N PRO A 333 15.63 -10.56 18.27
CA PRO A 333 14.42 -11.36 18.33
C PRO A 333 13.36 -10.69 19.24
N PRO A 334 12.06 -10.79 18.91
CA PRO A 334 11.00 -10.36 19.82
C PRO A 334 11.09 -11.13 21.16
N SER A 335 10.70 -10.46 22.24
CA SER A 335 10.94 -10.87 23.63
C SER A 335 10.09 -12.06 24.11
N GLU A 336 9.19 -12.60 23.30
CA GLU A 336 8.33 -13.72 23.70
C GLU A 336 8.30 -14.81 22.63
N PRO A 337 8.60 -16.07 22.99
CA PRO A 337 8.37 -17.19 22.08
C PRO A 337 6.87 -17.39 21.87
N VAL A 338 6.46 -17.52 20.62
CA VAL A 338 5.10 -17.94 20.28
C VAL A 338 4.93 -19.38 20.79
N ASP A 339 4.10 -19.54 21.81
CA ASP A 339 3.76 -20.85 22.38
C ASP A 339 3.08 -21.72 21.30
N VAL A 340 3.72 -22.84 20.98
CA VAL A 340 3.22 -23.86 20.05
C VAL A 340 2.80 -25.14 20.78
N SER A 341 2.60 -25.10 22.10
CA SER A 341 2.14 -26.23 22.90
C SER A 341 0.61 -26.45 22.87
N GLY A 342 -0.02 -26.24 21.71
CA GLY A 342 -1.40 -26.68 21.45
C GLY A 342 -1.40 -28.09 20.85
N GLY A 343 -1.02 -29.09 21.64
CA GLY A 343 -1.05 -30.50 21.25
C GLY A 343 -2.48 -30.97 20.97
N PHE A 344 -2.70 -31.56 19.80
CA PHE A 344 -3.96 -32.17 19.39
C PHE A 344 -4.10 -33.53 20.10
N GLU A 345 -4.95 -33.62 21.12
CA GLU A 345 -5.27 -34.88 21.81
C GLU A 345 -6.26 -35.72 20.99
N TRP A 346 -5.89 -36.97 20.72
CA TRP A 346 -6.81 -37.98 20.17
C TRP A 346 -7.73 -38.47 21.27
N GLY A 347 -9.01 -38.12 21.20
CA GLY A 347 -10.03 -38.65 22.09
C GLY A 347 -10.28 -40.14 21.85
N ASN A 348 -9.93 -40.96 22.84
CA ASN A 348 -10.38 -42.35 22.94
C ASN A 348 -11.86 -42.37 23.32
N VAL A 349 -12.72 -42.78 22.37
CA VAL A 349 -14.11 -43.13 22.67
C VAL A 349 -14.12 -44.55 23.21
N SER A 350 -14.44 -44.69 24.50
CA SER A 350 -14.74 -45.98 25.12
C SER A 350 -16.14 -46.40 24.72
N VAL A 351 -16.28 -47.60 24.19
CA VAL A 351 -17.57 -48.27 23.96
C VAL A 351 -17.84 -49.09 25.22
N GLU A 352 -18.92 -48.77 25.93
CA GLU A 352 -19.50 -49.65 26.94
C GLU A 352 -20.80 -50.27 26.41
N SER A 353 -20.95 -51.55 26.77
CA SER A 353 -21.97 -52.57 26.48
C SER A 353 -22.00 -53.16 25.06
#